data_AF-M0MU80-F1
#
_entry.id   AF-M0MU80-F1
#
_cell.length_a   1.000
_cell.length_b   1.000
_cell.length_c   1.000
_cell.angle_alpha   90.00
_cell.angle_beta   90.00
_cell.angle_gamma   90.00
#
_symmetry.space_group_name_H-M   'P 1'
#
loop_
_entity.id
_entity.type
_entity.pdbx_description
1 polymer ?
#
loop_
_entity_poly.entity_id
_entity_poly.type
_entity_poly.pdbx_seq_one_letter_code
_entity_poly.pdbx_strand_id
1 'polypeptide(L)'
;MSTSADSSGIDAATTFVEYFVIEDEDGSILKTDLYHAYVVWTAQRGHETVPERQFFELLTEQVSFKPTAMTVNMEWVQRFDGLAISLVDAF
;
A
#
# COMPACT_ATOMS: atom_id res chain seq x y z
N MET A 1 4.60 14.31 24.86
CA MET A 1 5.32 13.02 24.84
C MET A 1 4.43 12.03 24.13
N SER A 2 4.59 11.87 22.82
CA SER A 2 3.97 10.83 21.98
C SER A 2 4.76 10.78 20.67
N THR A 3 5.85 10.01 20.62
CA THR A 3 6.67 9.84 19.40
C THR A 3 6.91 8.37 19.06
N SER A 4 6.49 7.45 19.93
CA SER A 4 6.81 6.02 19.80
C SER A 4 5.71 5.19 19.11
N ALA A 5 4.44 5.62 19.19
CA ALA A 5 3.34 4.92 18.50
C ALA A 5 3.35 5.25 17.00
N ASP A 6 3.46 6.54 16.67
CA ASP A 6 3.56 7.02 15.28
C ASP A 6 4.74 6.40 14.52
N SER A 7 5.87 6.12 15.19
CA SER A 7 7.03 5.51 14.52
C SER A 7 6.74 4.06 14.12
N SER A 8 6.07 3.27 14.98
CA SER A 8 5.85 1.84 14.72
C SER A 8 4.95 1.59 13.50
N GLY A 9 3.94 2.44 13.28
CA GLY A 9 3.08 2.37 12.11
C GLY A 9 3.81 2.80 10.83
N ILE A 10 4.63 3.86 10.90
CA ILE A 10 5.43 4.34 9.77
C ILE A 10 6.48 3.30 9.36
N ASP A 11 7.16 2.67 10.32
CA ASP A 11 8.13 1.60 10.06
C ASP A 11 7.47 0.40 9.38
N ALA A 12 6.27 0.02 9.83
CA ALA A 12 5.47 -1.06 9.24
C ALA A 12 5.00 -0.72 7.82
N ALA A 13 4.53 0.51 7.57
CA ALA A 13 4.15 0.98 6.25
C ALA A 13 5.33 0.99 5.28
N THR A 14 6.49 1.47 5.75
CA THR A 14 7.73 1.52 4.96
C THR A 14 8.18 0.11 4.59
N THR A 15 8.20 -0.80 5.57
CA THR A 15 8.54 -2.21 5.34
C THR A 15 7.57 -2.87 4.37
N PHE A 16 6.27 -2.59 4.47
CA PHE A 16 5.31 -3.15 3.54
C PHE A 16 5.57 -2.68 2.11
N VAL A 17 5.78 -1.38 1.90
CA VAL A 17 6.05 -0.83 0.58
C VAL A 17 7.36 -1.39 0.01
N GLU A 18 8.44 -1.39 0.79
CA GLU A 18 9.77 -1.81 0.35
C GLU A 18 9.82 -3.29 -0.09
N TYR A 19 9.15 -4.18 0.66
CA TYR A 19 9.27 -5.63 0.43
C TYR A 19 8.13 -6.23 -0.39
N PHE A 20 6.94 -5.62 -0.37
CA PHE A 20 5.76 -6.22 -0.97
C PHE A 20 5.24 -5.46 -2.17
N VAL A 21 5.58 -4.19 -2.35
CA VAL A 21 5.13 -3.42 -3.52
C VAL A 21 6.25 -3.35 -4.53
N ILE A 22 5.99 -3.85 -5.73
CA ILE A 22 6.96 -3.87 -6.82
C ILE A 22 6.45 -3.08 -8.00
N GLU A 23 7.39 -2.48 -8.73
CA GLU A 23 7.13 -1.93 -10.05
C GLU A 23 6.97 -3.09 -11.05
N ASP A 24 5.85 -3.09 -11.77
CA ASP A 24 5.49 -4.09 -12.78
C ASP A 24 4.76 -3.38 -13.92
N GLU A 25 5.40 -3.27 -15.09
CA GLU A 25 4.90 -2.51 -16.23
C GLU A 25 3.51 -2.97 -16.71
N ASP A 26 3.23 -4.28 -16.60
CA ASP A 26 1.94 -4.87 -16.94
C ASP A 26 1.01 -5.00 -15.72
N GLY A 27 1.55 -4.70 -14.53
CA GLY A 27 0.87 -4.77 -13.26
C GLY A 27 -0.15 -3.66 -13.06
N SER A 28 -1.27 -4.01 -12.43
CA SER A 28 -2.21 -3.01 -11.93
C SER A 28 -2.89 -3.49 -10.66
N ILE A 29 -3.12 -2.56 -9.73
CA ILE A 29 -3.80 -2.84 -8.47
C ILE A 29 -4.78 -1.72 -8.12
N LEU A 30 -5.95 -2.08 -7.57
CA LEU A 30 -6.85 -1.07 -7.04
C LEU A 30 -6.25 -0.44 -5.78
N LYS A 31 -6.42 0.87 -5.63
CA LYS A 31 -5.98 1.62 -4.45
C LYS A 31 -6.51 0.98 -3.16
N THR A 32 -7.79 0.62 -3.14
CA THR A 32 -8.44 -0.02 -2.00
C THR A 32 -7.82 -1.36 -1.65
N ASP A 33 -7.48 -2.16 -2.67
CA ASP A 33 -6.93 -3.50 -2.48
C ASP A 33 -5.50 -3.43 -1.95
N LEU A 34 -4.71 -2.47 -2.44
CA LEU A 34 -3.35 -2.23 -1.96
C LEU A 34 -3.33 -1.82 -0.49
N TYR A 35 -4.19 -0.88 -0.09
CA TYR A 35 -4.29 -0.49 1.32
C TYR A 35 -4.84 -1.62 2.20
N HIS A 36 -5.83 -2.38 1.70
CA HIS A 36 -6.35 -3.53 2.42
C HIS A 36 -5.27 -4.61 2.65
N ALA A 37 -4.42 -4.86 1.66
CA ALA A 37 -3.30 -5.79 1.81
C ALA A 37 -2.34 -5.36 2.92
N TYR A 38 -2.02 -4.06 3.01
CA TYR A 38 -1.22 -3.50 4.10
C TYR A 38 -1.90 -3.68 5.47
N VAL A 39 -3.20 -3.40 5.58
CA VAL A 39 -3.96 -3.56 6.83
C VAL A 39 -4.00 -5.02 7.28
N VAL A 40 -4.16 -5.97 6.36
CA VAL A 40 -4.14 -7.41 6.69
C VAL A 40 -2.73 -7.83 7.14
N TRP A 41 -1.69 -7.41 6.42
CA TRP A 41 -0.30 -7.74 6.72
C TRP A 41 0.15 -7.23 8.10
N THR A 42 -0.25 -5.99 8.46
CA THR A 42 0.05 -5.38 9.77
C THR A 42 -0.68 -6.10 10.90
N ALA A 43 -1.97 -6.40 10.72
CA ALA A 43 -2.76 -7.13 11.72
C ALA A 43 -2.20 -8.52 12.02
N GLN A 44 -1.72 -9.25 11.01
CA GLN A 44 -1.09 -10.56 11.18
C GLN A 44 0.22 -10.51 11.98
N ARG A 45 0.93 -9.38 11.93
CA ARG A 45 2.22 -9.17 12.61
C ARG A 45 2.11 -8.40 13.92
N GLY A 46 0.90 -7.97 14.29
CA GLY A 46 0.65 -7.17 15.49
C GLY A 46 1.20 -5.75 15.41
N HIS A 47 1.31 -5.19 14.20
CA HIS A 47 1.73 -3.81 13.97
C HIS A 47 0.52 -2.86 13.89
N GLU A 48 0.73 -1.60 14.26
CA GLU A 48 -0.25 -0.54 14.04
C GLU A 48 -0.25 -0.12 12.57
N THR A 49 -1.42 0.33 12.09
CA THR A 49 -1.58 0.88 10.74
C THR A 49 -1.45 2.39 10.75
N VAL A 50 -0.82 2.99 9.73
CA VAL A 50 -0.97 4.43 9.45
C VAL A 50 -2.26 4.71 8.67
N PRO A 51 -2.79 5.95 8.72
CA PRO A 51 -3.93 6.34 7.88
C PRO A 51 -3.65 6.15 6.38
N GLU A 52 -4.68 5.77 5.62
CA GLU A 52 -4.60 5.52 4.17
C GLU A 52 -3.86 6.62 3.40
N ARG A 53 -4.16 7.89 3.71
CA ARG A 53 -3.48 9.03 3.07
C ARG A 53 -1.97 8.99 3.28
N GLN A 54 -1.52 8.74 4.50
CA GLN A 54 -0.09 8.72 4.85
C GLN A 54 0.61 7.51 4.23
N PHE A 55 -0.06 6.37 4.17
CA PHE A 55 0.45 5.19 3.47
C PHE A 55 0.73 5.50 1.99
N PHE A 56 -0.18 6.19 1.30
CA PHE A 56 0.01 6.52 -0.11
C PHE A 56 1.01 7.66 -0.36
N GLU A 57 1.19 8.58 0.58
CA GLU A 57 2.29 9.56 0.53
C GLU A 57 3.64 8.82 0.55
N LEU A 58 3.83 7.85 1.47
CA LEU A 58 5.04 7.00 1.52
C LEU A 58 5.22 6.15 0.25
N LEU A 59 4.13 5.60 -0.29
CA LEU A 59 4.17 4.81 -1.52
C LEU A 59 4.75 5.63 -2.69
N THR A 60 4.28 6.87 -2.87
CA THR A 60 4.73 7.75 -3.97
C THR A 60 6.18 8.19 -3.85
N GLU A 61 6.79 8.07 -2.67
CA GLU A 61 8.20 8.38 -2.45
C GLU A 61 9.12 7.22 -2.84
N GLN A 62 8.60 5.99 -2.91
CA GLN A 62 9.40 4.77 -3.06
C GLN A 62 9.23 4.08 -4.41
N VAL A 63 8.04 4.16 -5.03
CA VAL A 63 7.74 3.47 -6.29
C VAL A 63 7.05 4.39 -7.29
N SER A 64 7.34 4.17 -8.56
CA SER A 64 6.76 4.92 -9.68
C SER A 64 5.52 4.21 -10.20
N PHE A 65 4.42 4.94 -10.31
CA PHE A 65 3.17 4.39 -10.84
C PHE A 65 2.29 5.47 -11.45
N LYS A 66 1.32 5.05 -12.25
CA LYS A 66 0.34 5.93 -12.87
C LYS A 66 -1.03 5.72 -12.23
N PRO A 67 -1.60 6.73 -11.57
CA PRO A 67 -2.98 6.65 -11.11
C PRO A 67 -3.96 6.78 -12.28
N THR A 68 -4.89 5.83 -12.38
CA THR A 68 -5.96 5.79 -13.37
C THR A 68 -7.30 5.72 -12.66
N ALA A 69 -8.16 6.71 -12.92
CA ALA A 69 -9.55 6.69 -12.45
C ALA A 69 -10.40 5.85 -13.41
N MET A 70 -11.21 4.94 -12.88
CA MET A 70 -12.10 4.10 -13.68
C MET A 70 -13.42 3.84 -12.96
N THR A 71 -14.40 3.33 -13.70
CA THR A 71 -15.68 2.91 -13.13
C THR A 71 -15.75 1.39 -13.07
N VAL A 72 -15.97 0.84 -11.88
CA VAL A 72 -16.21 -0.60 -11.65
C VAL A 72 -17.56 -0.72 -10.95
N ASN A 73 -18.47 -1.55 -11.47
CA ASN A 73 -19.82 -1.72 -10.90
C ASN A 73 -20.59 -0.41 -10.63
N MET A 74 -20.45 0.59 -11.52
CA MET A 74 -21.01 1.95 -11.39
C MET A 74 -20.39 2.81 -10.27
N GLU A 75 -19.31 2.37 -9.65
CA GLU A 75 -18.56 3.13 -8.65
C GLU A 75 -17.24 3.64 -9.22
N TRP A 76 -16.90 4.89 -8.91
CA TRP A 76 -15.59 5.47 -9.25
C TRP A 76 -14.52 4.91 -8.33
N VAL A 77 -13.54 4.25 -8.91
CA VAL A 77 -12.39 3.67 -8.21
C VAL A 77 -11.09 4.19 -8.80
N GLN A 78 -10.03 4.14 -7.99
CA GLN A 78 -8.68 4.49 -8.42
C GLN A 78 -7.85 3.21 -8.53
N ARG A 79 -7.21 3.03 -9.68
CA ARG A 79 -6.23 1.98 -9.96
C ARG A 79 -4.85 2.60 -10.07
N PHE A 80 -3.83 1.86 -9.65
CA PHE A 80 -2.43 2.20 -9.88
C PHE A 80 -1.88 1.24 -10.93
N ASP A 81 -1.57 1.78 -12.10
CA ASP A 81 -0.91 1.07 -13.20
C ASP A 81 0.60 1.16 -13.02
N GLY A 82 1.33 0.08 -13.31
CA GLY A 82 2.77 0.00 -13.08
C GLY A 82 3.15 -0.61 -11.72
N LEU A 83 2.18 -1.12 -10.96
CA LEU A 83 2.41 -1.74 -9.64
C LEU A 83 1.74 -3.10 -9.51
N ALA A 84 2.40 -3.98 -8.77
CA ALA A 84 1.86 -5.23 -8.27
C ALA A 84 2.27 -5.47 -6.81
N ILE A 85 1.61 -6.45 -6.17
CA ILE A 85 2.06 -6.99 -4.88
C ILE A 85 2.90 -8.24 -5.16
N SER A 86 4.14 -8.24 -4.68
CA SER A 86 5.00 -9.43 -4.69
C SER A 86 4.43 -10.51 -3.78
N LEU A 87 4.09 -11.65 -4.35
CA LEU A 87 3.59 -12.83 -3.61
C LEU A 87 4.71 -13.66 -2.96
N VAL A 88 5.98 -13.29 -3.19
CA VAL A 88 7.14 -14.14 -2.81
C VAL A 88 7.32 -14.24 -1.30
N ASP A 89 6.84 -13.26 -0.51
CA ASP A 89 6.95 -13.26 0.96
C ASP A 89 5.60 -13.02 1.68
N ALA A 90 4.48 -13.04 0.94
CA ALA A 90 3.18 -12.58 1.44
C ALA A 90 2.46 -13.55 2.40
N PHE A 91 3.02 -14.73 2.68
CA PHE A 91 2.41 -15.78 3.51
C PHE A 91 3.40 -16.46 4.45
#